data_AF-A0A954YLV4-F1
#
_entry.id   AF-A0A954YLV4-F1
#
_cell.length_a   1.000
_cell.length_b   1.000
_cell.length_c   1.000
_cell.angle_alpha   90.00
_cell.angle_beta   90.00
_cell.angle_gamma   90.00
#
_symmetry.space_group_name_H-M   'P 1'
#
loop_
_entity.id
_entity.type
_entity.pdbx_description
1 polymer ?
#
loop_
_entity_poly.entity_id
_entity_poly.type
_entity_poly.pdbx_seq_one_letter_code
_entity_poly.pdbx_strand_id
1 'polypeptide(L)'
;EGQTNPFYCAMVEELDYYLGKVFDYLNHTGDPRWPGHMLSENTYLIFTSDNGGMEGHPGEIYTDNYPLDRGKISLMEGGTRVPLIVTGPGIPTGVQSDVMVNGLDFYPTILSWVGAKPAKHKQFDGADISRLLKQDPTDPSLVLDADGKPRDTMVWHFPNSVALESTIRIGDYKLVRNYNYAHEPNGVEIEVYQLYKAAGSRTIRADIEEAHNLVDEQPERARAMNERLTEILTEMQASYPYNNPAFRGFGREGKLVPTVTGHAQDGRRARFTFVENGAKVVRANLIYTKNGAAKHEEWFRTPATLAGGNTVEVELPEGSTHYILNLIDENNFLISYPDVPDGNHMNRTREKFAKYAIAAGAKDSR
;
A
#
# COMPACT_ATOMS: atom_id res chain seq x y z
N GLU A 1 10.52 -26.68 16.25
CA GLU A 1 10.52 -25.24 15.94
C GLU A 1 11.23 -25.07 14.62
N GLY A 2 10.63 -24.38 13.66
CA GLY A 2 11.15 -24.22 12.31
C GLY A 2 10.19 -24.66 11.23
N GLN A 3 10.54 -24.34 9.98
CA GLN A 3 9.71 -24.62 8.82
C GLN A 3 9.55 -26.13 8.60
N THR A 4 8.32 -26.58 8.32
CA THR A 4 7.94 -28.01 8.19
C THR A 4 7.59 -28.42 6.77
N ASN A 5 7.47 -27.46 5.84
CA ASN A 5 7.18 -27.66 4.44
C ASN A 5 8.51 -27.87 3.66
N PRO A 6 8.83 -29.12 3.26
CA PRO A 6 10.09 -29.42 2.60
C PRO A 6 10.21 -28.75 1.22
N PHE A 7 9.10 -28.46 0.54
CA PHE A 7 9.13 -27.77 -0.75
C PHE A 7 9.51 -26.31 -0.58
N TYR A 8 8.98 -25.65 0.45
CA TYR A 8 9.37 -24.28 0.77
C TYR A 8 10.83 -24.20 1.20
N CYS A 9 11.29 -25.14 2.04
CA CYS A 9 12.71 -25.24 2.41
C CYS A 9 13.62 -25.41 1.19
N ALA A 10 13.28 -26.32 0.27
CA ALA A 10 14.07 -26.55 -0.95
C ALA A 10 14.14 -25.29 -1.83
N MET A 11 13.03 -24.55 -1.97
CA MET A 11 13.01 -23.28 -2.70
C MET A 11 13.93 -22.22 -2.07
N VAL A 12 13.93 -22.10 -0.74
CA VAL A 12 14.79 -21.16 -0.02
C VAL A 12 16.27 -21.57 -0.10
N GLU A 13 16.58 -22.86 0.02
CA GLU A 13 17.94 -23.40 -0.12
C GLU A 13 18.48 -23.17 -1.54
N GLU A 14 17.65 -23.39 -2.57
CA GLU A 14 18.05 -23.13 -3.95
C GLU A 14 18.32 -21.64 -4.20
N LEU A 15 17.50 -20.75 -3.63
CA LEU A 15 17.74 -19.30 -3.67
C LEU A 15 19.09 -18.95 -3.03
N ASP A 16 19.36 -19.45 -1.82
CA ASP A 16 20.63 -19.22 -1.12
C ASP A 16 21.84 -19.72 -1.93
N TYR A 17 21.75 -20.92 -2.50
CA TYR A 17 22.79 -21.49 -3.36
C TYR A 17 23.12 -20.57 -4.55
N TYR A 18 22.10 -20.10 -5.27
CA TYR A 18 22.33 -19.23 -6.43
C TYR A 18 22.80 -17.82 -6.05
N LEU A 19 22.39 -17.28 -4.90
CA LEU A 19 23.00 -16.06 -4.36
C LEU A 19 24.49 -16.27 -4.10
N GLY A 20 24.87 -17.41 -3.51
CA GLY A 20 26.27 -17.82 -3.37
C GLY A 20 27.03 -17.77 -4.69
N LYS A 21 26.43 -18.24 -5.79
CA LYS A 21 27.03 -18.15 -7.14
C LYS A 21 27.22 -16.72 -7.63
N VAL A 22 26.31 -15.82 -7.32
CA VAL A 22 26.46 -14.39 -7.64
C VAL A 22 27.63 -13.80 -6.86
N PHE A 23 27.72 -14.06 -5.55
CA PHE A 23 28.85 -13.60 -4.73
C PHE A 23 30.19 -14.15 -5.22
N ASP A 24 30.26 -15.46 -5.52
CA ASP A 24 31.45 -16.10 -6.08
C ASP A 24 31.89 -15.42 -7.38
N TYR A 25 30.95 -15.15 -8.28
CA TYR A 25 31.26 -14.48 -9.54
C TYR A 25 31.81 -13.08 -9.31
N LEU A 26 31.19 -12.28 -8.43
CA LEU A 26 31.65 -10.92 -8.13
C LEU A 26 33.04 -10.89 -7.49
N ASN A 27 33.35 -11.87 -6.64
CA ASN A 27 34.64 -11.96 -5.94
C ASN A 27 35.80 -12.46 -6.81
N HIS A 28 35.51 -13.21 -7.88
CA HIS A 28 36.54 -13.82 -8.74
C HIS A 28 36.62 -13.22 -10.14
N THR A 29 35.82 -12.20 -10.44
CA THR A 29 35.80 -11.53 -11.75
C THR A 29 36.39 -10.13 -11.61
N GLY A 30 37.46 -9.85 -12.36
CA GLY A 30 38.02 -8.49 -12.43
C GLY A 30 37.03 -7.51 -13.08
N ASP A 31 36.95 -6.28 -12.55
CA ASP A 31 36.10 -5.24 -13.12
C ASP A 31 36.75 -4.66 -14.39
N PRO A 32 36.16 -4.86 -15.60
CA PRO A 32 36.74 -4.34 -16.84
C PRO A 32 36.75 -2.81 -16.90
N ARG A 33 35.98 -2.13 -16.03
CA ARG A 33 35.91 -0.67 -15.91
C ARG A 33 36.94 -0.13 -14.91
N TRP A 34 37.51 -0.99 -14.06
CA TRP A 34 38.46 -0.62 -13.01
C TRP A 34 39.61 -1.63 -12.92
N PRO A 35 40.61 -1.53 -13.83
CA PRO A 35 41.70 -2.50 -13.91
C PRO A 35 42.46 -2.66 -12.59
N GLY A 36 42.68 -3.90 -12.18
CA GLY A 36 43.36 -4.25 -10.93
C GLY A 36 42.43 -4.54 -9.75
N HIS A 37 41.12 -4.36 -9.93
CA HIS A 37 40.11 -4.57 -8.88
C HIS A 37 39.09 -5.64 -9.29
N MET A 38 38.49 -6.30 -8.31
CA MET A 38 37.39 -7.25 -8.50
C MET A 38 36.05 -6.51 -8.61
N LEU A 39 35.05 -7.10 -9.27
CA LEU A 39 33.70 -6.55 -9.36
C LEU A 39 33.09 -6.30 -7.96
N SER A 40 33.38 -7.15 -6.99
CA SER A 40 32.88 -7.01 -5.61
C SER A 40 33.32 -5.71 -4.92
N GLU A 41 34.49 -5.16 -5.27
CA GLU A 41 35.01 -3.91 -4.70
C GLU A 41 34.25 -2.66 -5.18
N ASN A 42 33.37 -2.80 -6.18
CA ASN A 42 32.61 -1.70 -6.78
C ASN A 42 31.13 -2.07 -6.98
N THR A 43 30.61 -3.03 -6.19
CA THR A 43 29.23 -3.50 -6.28
C THR A 43 28.54 -3.38 -4.94
N TYR A 44 27.42 -2.64 -4.91
CA TYR A 44 26.47 -2.68 -3.81
C TYR A 44 25.47 -3.82 -4.04
N LEU A 45 25.18 -4.58 -2.98
CA LEU A 45 24.21 -5.66 -2.98
C LEU A 45 23.16 -5.38 -1.91
N ILE A 46 21.89 -5.40 -2.31
CA ILE A 46 20.73 -5.28 -1.44
C ILE A 46 19.94 -6.58 -1.58
N PHE A 47 19.85 -7.36 -0.51
CA PHE A 47 18.98 -8.53 -0.41
C PHE A 47 17.78 -8.17 0.45
N THR A 48 16.56 -8.38 -0.08
CA THR A 48 15.31 -8.08 0.61
C THR A 48 14.11 -8.81 -0.01
N SER A 49 12.92 -8.57 0.53
CA SER A 49 11.62 -9.07 0.03
C SER A 49 10.67 -7.91 -0.21
N ASP A 50 9.63 -8.10 -1.04
CA ASP A 50 8.60 -7.10 -1.33
C ASP A 50 7.53 -7.00 -0.22
N ASN A 51 7.27 -8.11 0.47
CA ASN A 51 6.35 -8.21 1.61
C ASN A 51 6.77 -9.36 2.53
N GLY A 52 6.10 -9.47 3.68
CA GLY A 52 6.22 -10.60 4.60
C GLY A 52 5.77 -11.93 4.00
N GLY A 53 6.10 -13.05 4.66
CA GLY A 53 5.84 -14.38 4.16
C GLY A 53 4.33 -14.70 4.08
N MET A 54 3.90 -15.43 3.06
CA MET A 54 2.53 -15.96 2.99
C MET A 54 2.45 -17.22 3.85
N GLU A 55 1.74 -17.18 4.98
CA GLU A 55 1.73 -18.28 5.94
C GLU A 55 1.09 -19.56 5.38
N GLY A 56 0.06 -19.43 4.55
CA GLY A 56 -0.62 -20.59 3.97
C GLY A 56 -1.98 -20.23 3.37
N HIS A 57 -2.73 -21.26 2.98
CA HIS A 57 -4.14 -21.15 2.61
C HIS A 57 -4.93 -22.31 3.24
N PRO A 58 -6.28 -22.36 3.15
CA PRO A 58 -7.03 -23.47 3.70
C PRO A 58 -6.50 -24.83 3.24
N GLY A 59 -6.07 -25.66 4.18
CA GLY A 59 -5.51 -27.00 3.93
C GLY A 59 -4.00 -27.09 3.73
N GLU A 60 -3.24 -25.98 3.73
CA GLU A 60 -1.78 -26.01 3.54
C GLU A 60 -1.07 -24.84 4.27
N ILE A 61 0.04 -25.16 4.94
CA ILE A 61 0.95 -24.18 5.56
C ILE A 61 2.21 -24.09 4.69
N TYR A 62 2.58 -22.88 4.29
CA TYR A 62 3.76 -22.61 3.45
C TYR A 62 4.97 -22.20 4.28
N THR A 63 4.82 -21.12 5.04
CA THR A 63 5.87 -20.53 5.89
C THR A 63 5.29 -20.12 7.24
N ASP A 64 6.15 -19.70 8.15
CA ASP A 64 5.77 -19.10 9.43
C ASP A 64 6.58 -17.81 9.61
N ASN A 65 5.91 -16.73 10.02
CA ASN A 65 6.57 -15.45 10.34
C ASN A 65 6.80 -15.26 11.83
N TYR A 66 6.49 -16.27 12.66
CA TYR A 66 6.70 -16.24 14.11
C TYR A 66 8.11 -15.71 14.44
N PRO A 67 8.22 -14.74 15.38
CA PRO A 67 7.20 -14.32 16.33
C PRO A 67 6.28 -13.18 15.85
N LEU A 68 6.39 -12.75 14.60
CA LEU A 68 5.60 -11.64 14.08
C LEU A 68 4.15 -12.05 13.84
N ASP A 69 3.19 -11.14 14.05
CA ASP A 69 1.79 -11.43 13.76
C ASP A 69 1.50 -11.36 12.26
N ARG A 70 0.76 -12.37 11.78
CA ARG A 70 0.30 -12.56 10.40
C ARG A 70 1.43 -12.64 9.34
N GLY A 71 1.07 -12.32 8.10
CA GLY A 71 1.90 -12.47 6.93
C GLY A 71 1.40 -11.62 5.77
N LYS A 72 1.81 -11.98 4.55
CA LYS A 72 1.35 -11.38 3.30
C LYS A 72 -0.16 -11.17 3.33
N ILE A 73 -0.61 -10.00 2.87
CA ILE A 73 -1.99 -9.47 2.87
C ILE A 73 -2.48 -8.82 4.17
N SER A 74 -1.61 -8.61 5.15
CA SER A 74 -1.87 -7.85 6.38
C SER A 74 -0.83 -6.73 6.59
N LEU A 75 -1.19 -5.68 7.32
CA LEU A 75 -0.29 -4.60 7.73
C LEU A 75 0.31 -4.80 9.14
N MET A 76 0.05 -5.95 9.77
CA MET A 76 0.79 -6.42 10.95
C MET A 76 2.28 -6.61 10.63
N GLU A 77 3.14 -6.73 11.65
CA GLU A 77 4.59 -6.83 11.51
C GLU A 77 4.98 -8.00 10.61
N GLY A 78 4.28 -9.14 10.68
CA GLY A 78 4.58 -10.31 9.85
C GLY A 78 4.25 -10.10 8.37
N GLY A 79 3.39 -9.15 8.03
CA GLY A 79 3.07 -8.77 6.64
C GLY A 79 3.94 -7.68 6.05
N THR A 80 4.54 -6.83 6.91
CA THR A 80 5.26 -5.62 6.50
C THR A 80 6.76 -5.65 6.75
N ARG A 81 7.22 -6.41 7.75
CA ARG A 81 8.64 -6.60 8.04
C ARG A 81 9.23 -7.62 7.08
N VAL A 82 10.38 -7.28 6.50
CA VAL A 82 11.09 -8.10 5.51
C VAL A 82 12.56 -8.23 5.90
N PRO A 83 13.26 -9.31 5.47
CA PRO A 83 14.71 -9.37 5.60
C PRO A 83 15.35 -8.21 4.83
N LEU A 84 16.43 -7.65 5.37
CA LEU A 84 17.26 -6.67 4.67
C LEU A 84 18.73 -6.91 5.00
N ILE A 85 19.53 -7.18 3.98
CA ILE A 85 20.98 -7.22 4.07
C ILE A 85 21.52 -6.27 3.00
N VAL A 86 22.39 -5.34 3.42
CA VAL A 86 23.07 -4.43 2.50
C VAL A 86 24.56 -4.57 2.70
N THR A 87 25.30 -4.80 1.60
CA THR A 87 26.76 -4.84 1.61
C THR A 87 27.31 -4.13 0.37
N GLY A 88 28.55 -3.66 0.46
CA GLY A 88 29.21 -2.98 -0.64
C GLY A 88 30.28 -1.99 -0.18
N PRO A 89 30.81 -1.19 -1.11
CA PRO A 89 31.94 -0.31 -0.85
C PRO A 89 31.68 0.69 0.29
N GLY A 90 32.52 0.63 1.32
CA GLY A 90 32.49 1.54 2.47
C GLY A 90 31.40 1.27 3.51
N ILE A 91 30.63 0.18 3.37
CA ILE A 91 29.64 -0.25 4.37
C ILE A 91 30.33 -1.13 5.41
N PRO A 92 30.22 -0.84 6.72
CA PRO A 92 30.77 -1.70 7.78
C PRO A 92 30.19 -3.12 7.73
N THR A 93 31.04 -4.13 7.94
CA THR A 93 30.63 -5.55 7.92
C THR A 93 30.22 -6.04 9.30
N GLY A 94 29.26 -6.97 9.37
CA GLY A 94 28.87 -7.63 10.62
C GLY A 94 28.11 -6.72 11.60
N VAL A 95 27.53 -5.63 11.09
CA VAL A 95 26.70 -4.71 11.88
C VAL A 95 25.24 -5.11 11.77
N GLN A 96 24.59 -5.27 12.92
CA GLN A 96 23.13 -5.38 13.03
C GLN A 96 22.56 -4.01 13.41
N SER A 97 21.44 -3.64 12.79
CA SER A 97 20.78 -2.36 13.02
C SER A 97 19.28 -2.55 13.24
N ASP A 98 18.74 -1.78 14.18
CA ASP A 98 17.29 -1.65 14.44
C ASP A 98 16.74 -0.31 13.92
N VAL A 99 17.53 0.45 13.16
CA VAL A 99 17.10 1.71 12.56
C VAL A 99 15.97 1.44 11.56
N MET A 100 14.90 2.22 11.64
CA MET A 100 13.77 2.12 10.72
C MET A 100 14.20 2.41 9.29
N VAL A 101 13.92 1.49 8.37
CA VAL A 101 14.18 1.58 6.94
C VAL A 101 13.01 1.03 6.13
N ASN A 102 12.79 1.56 4.94
CA ASN A 102 11.71 1.20 4.03
C ASN A 102 12.27 0.87 2.64
N GLY A 103 11.62 0.00 1.87
CA GLY A 103 12.00 -0.27 0.48
C GLY A 103 11.98 0.98 -0.43
N LEU A 104 11.18 2.00 -0.09
CA LEU A 104 11.17 3.30 -0.76
C LEU A 104 12.50 4.06 -0.62
N ASP A 105 13.29 3.77 0.42
CA ASP A 105 14.58 4.39 0.68
C ASP A 105 15.64 3.97 -0.37
N PHE A 106 15.44 2.84 -1.06
CA PHE A 106 16.42 2.35 -2.03
C PHE A 106 16.55 3.26 -3.24
N TYR A 107 15.46 3.86 -3.74
CA TYR A 107 15.52 4.76 -4.89
C TYR A 107 16.49 5.93 -4.64
N PRO A 108 16.26 6.81 -3.64
CA PRO A 108 17.16 7.95 -3.42
C PRO A 108 18.57 7.50 -3.03
N THR A 109 18.71 6.39 -2.30
CA THR A 109 20.02 5.82 -1.94
C THR A 109 20.83 5.40 -3.17
N ILE A 110 20.20 4.71 -4.13
CA ILE A 110 20.85 4.28 -5.38
C ILE A 110 21.25 5.49 -6.21
N LEU A 111 20.40 6.52 -6.30
CA LEU A 111 20.76 7.78 -6.98
C LEU A 111 22.04 8.39 -6.40
N SER A 112 22.13 8.46 -5.07
CA SER A 112 23.30 8.97 -4.36
C SER A 112 24.56 8.14 -4.63
N TRP A 113 24.46 6.81 -4.64
CA TRP A 113 25.59 5.94 -4.96
C TRP A 113 26.10 6.09 -6.39
N VAL A 114 25.21 6.26 -7.36
CA VAL A 114 25.61 6.40 -8.78
C VAL A 114 25.87 7.86 -9.20
N GLY A 115 25.71 8.82 -8.29
CA GLY A 115 25.86 10.25 -8.57
C GLY A 115 24.81 10.80 -9.54
N ALA A 116 23.64 10.15 -9.66
CA ALA A 116 22.57 10.58 -10.56
C ALA A 116 21.67 11.61 -9.89
N LYS A 117 21.13 12.52 -10.70
CA LYS A 117 20.13 13.50 -10.25
C LYS A 117 18.72 12.91 -10.42
N PRO A 118 17.80 13.21 -9.50
CA PRO A 118 16.41 12.81 -9.67
C PRO A 118 15.80 13.47 -10.92
N ALA A 119 14.79 12.81 -11.49
CA ALA A 119 14.00 13.41 -12.56
C ALA A 119 13.35 14.72 -12.09
N LYS A 120 13.14 15.67 -13.01
CA LYS A 120 12.53 16.96 -12.69
C LYS A 120 11.16 16.74 -12.02
N HIS A 121 10.92 17.44 -10.91
CA HIS A 121 9.69 17.35 -10.10
C HIS A 121 9.44 16.01 -9.39
N LYS A 122 10.40 15.08 -9.37
CA LYS A 122 10.27 13.85 -8.58
C LYS A 122 10.34 14.19 -7.09
N GLN A 123 9.25 13.88 -6.38
CA GLN A 123 9.21 13.86 -4.92
C GLN A 123 9.45 12.43 -4.43
N PHE A 124 10.08 12.31 -3.26
CA PHE A 124 10.40 11.03 -2.63
C PHE A 124 9.75 10.95 -1.26
N ASP A 125 9.07 9.84 -1.01
CA ASP A 125 8.63 9.46 0.34
C ASP A 125 9.76 8.70 1.09
N GLY A 126 10.68 8.09 0.35
CA GLY A 126 11.86 7.40 0.89
C GLY A 126 13.01 8.34 1.22
N ALA A 127 13.82 7.97 2.21
CA ALA A 127 15.01 8.68 2.64
C ALA A 127 16.28 8.12 1.97
N ASP A 128 17.26 8.98 1.68
CA ASP A 128 18.60 8.51 1.30
C ASP A 128 19.33 7.97 2.54
N ILE A 129 19.53 6.65 2.59
CA ILE A 129 20.22 5.96 3.70
C ILE A 129 21.71 5.70 3.41
N SER A 130 22.28 6.26 2.34
CA SER A 130 23.70 6.09 2.02
C SER A 130 24.62 6.57 3.15
N ARG A 131 24.24 7.66 3.83
CA ARG A 131 24.98 8.19 4.99
C ARG A 131 24.91 7.25 6.20
N LEU A 132 23.72 6.73 6.51
CA LEU A 132 23.50 5.72 7.54
C LEU A 132 24.43 4.52 7.28
N LEU A 133 24.35 3.95 6.08
CA LEU A 133 25.07 2.74 5.71
C LEU A 133 26.59 2.90 5.72
N LYS A 134 27.11 4.11 5.44
CA LYS A 134 28.55 4.38 5.36
C LYS A 134 29.18 4.85 6.68
N GLN A 135 28.44 5.59 7.50
CA GLN A 135 28.99 6.23 8.71
C GLN A 135 28.75 5.37 9.96
N ASP A 136 27.49 5.18 10.32
CA ASP A 136 27.09 4.38 11.47
C ASP A 136 25.70 3.78 11.19
N PRO A 137 25.63 2.50 10.79
CA PRO A 137 24.35 1.86 10.49
C PRO A 137 23.41 1.78 11.70
N THR A 138 23.89 2.06 12.91
CA THR A 138 23.12 1.99 14.16
C THR A 138 22.58 3.34 14.64
N ASP A 139 22.93 4.44 13.96
CA ASP A 139 22.51 5.79 14.34
C ASP A 139 21.24 6.22 13.57
N PRO A 140 20.04 6.20 14.21
CA PRO A 140 18.80 6.59 13.54
C PRO A 140 18.76 8.07 13.16
N SER A 141 19.63 8.92 13.73
CA SER A 141 19.69 10.35 13.38
C SER A 141 20.23 10.60 11.97
N LEU A 142 20.83 9.58 11.34
CA LEU A 142 21.36 9.66 9.98
C LEU A 142 20.31 9.42 8.89
N VAL A 143 19.13 8.96 9.27
CA VAL A 143 17.99 8.81 8.36
C VAL A 143 17.12 10.04 8.44
N LEU A 144 17.15 10.86 7.40
CA LEU A 144 16.44 12.14 7.40
C LEU A 144 15.18 12.09 6.55
N ASP A 145 14.11 12.70 7.04
CA ASP A 145 12.90 12.97 6.28
C ASP A 145 13.11 14.11 5.27
N ALA A 146 12.06 14.45 4.52
CA ALA A 146 12.10 15.51 3.51
C ALA A 146 12.40 16.91 4.09
N ASP A 147 12.17 17.13 5.38
CA ASP A 147 12.46 18.37 6.11
C ASP A 147 13.87 18.37 6.75
N GLY A 148 14.63 17.29 6.58
CA GLY A 148 15.98 17.15 7.15
C GLY A 148 15.99 16.78 8.64
N LYS A 149 14.89 16.28 9.20
CA LYS A 149 14.81 15.80 10.59
C LYS A 149 14.99 14.28 10.64
N PRO A 150 15.49 13.72 11.74
CA PRO A 150 15.49 12.26 11.93
C PRO A 150 14.10 11.68 11.70
N ARG A 151 13.99 10.70 10.80
CA ARG A 151 12.72 10.02 10.53
C ARG A 151 12.26 9.27 11.77
N ASP A 152 11.06 9.58 12.23
CA ASP A 152 10.37 8.85 13.28
C ASP A 152 9.12 8.12 12.77
N THR A 153 8.66 8.42 11.55
CA THR A 153 7.34 8.03 11.06
C THR A 153 7.42 7.15 9.80
N MET A 154 6.61 6.09 9.75
CA MET A 154 6.33 5.30 8.54
C MET A 154 4.84 4.98 8.47
N VAL A 155 4.27 4.97 7.25
CA VAL A 155 2.84 4.73 7.01
C VAL A 155 2.65 3.64 5.96
N TRP A 156 1.66 2.77 6.18
CA TRP A 156 1.14 1.84 5.18
C TRP A 156 -0.36 2.02 5.05
N HIS A 157 -0.86 1.91 3.82
CA HIS A 157 -2.27 2.05 3.51
C HIS A 157 -2.68 0.93 2.56
N PHE A 158 -3.50 -0.01 3.05
CA PHE A 158 -3.95 -1.16 2.29
C PHE A 158 -5.47 -1.31 2.41
N PRO A 159 -6.24 -0.43 1.75
CA PRO A 159 -7.71 -0.40 1.77
C PRO A 159 -8.31 -1.48 0.84
N ASN A 160 -7.68 -2.65 0.78
CA ASN A 160 -7.97 -3.69 -0.18
C ASN A 160 -7.95 -5.08 0.48
N SER A 161 -8.46 -6.06 -0.24
CA SER A 161 -8.42 -7.48 0.16
C SER A 161 -9.13 -7.70 1.51
N VAL A 162 -8.69 -8.72 2.26
CA VAL A 162 -9.25 -9.12 3.55
C VAL A 162 -8.77 -8.27 4.73
N ALA A 163 -7.65 -7.58 4.61
CA ALA A 163 -7.11 -6.74 5.68
C ALA A 163 -7.94 -5.46 5.85
N LEU A 164 -8.09 -4.66 4.79
CA LEU A 164 -8.77 -3.36 4.86
C LEU A 164 -8.20 -2.53 6.03
N GLU A 165 -6.89 -2.27 5.97
CA GLU A 165 -6.12 -1.68 7.08
C GLU A 165 -5.36 -0.42 6.63
N SER A 166 -5.10 0.47 7.59
CA SER A 166 -4.02 1.46 7.51
C SER A 166 -3.20 1.43 8.78
N THR A 167 -1.89 1.62 8.68
CA THR A 167 -1.01 1.65 9.85
C THR A 167 -0.07 2.84 9.83
N ILE A 168 0.29 3.31 11.01
CA ILE A 168 1.34 4.29 11.22
C ILE A 168 2.27 3.80 12.34
N ARG A 169 3.57 3.83 12.09
CA ARG A 169 4.59 3.67 13.12
C ARG A 169 5.16 5.04 13.44
N ILE A 170 5.20 5.40 14.72
CA ILE A 170 5.88 6.61 15.24
C ILE A 170 6.86 6.15 16.33
N GLY A 171 8.14 6.14 15.98
CA GLY A 171 9.23 5.63 16.80
C GLY A 171 8.98 4.19 17.24
N ASP A 172 8.79 4.03 18.54
CA ASP A 172 8.62 2.73 19.22
C ASP A 172 7.20 2.15 19.12
N TYR A 173 6.23 2.94 18.66
CA TYR A 173 4.81 2.59 18.68
C TYR A 173 4.25 2.43 17.28
N LYS A 174 3.29 1.52 17.13
CA LYS A 174 2.53 1.30 15.91
C LYS A 174 1.05 1.37 16.21
N LEU A 175 0.29 2.03 15.34
CA LEU A 175 -1.16 2.04 15.34
C LEU A 175 -1.67 1.31 14.10
N VAL A 176 -2.71 0.50 14.28
CA VAL A 176 -3.47 -0.16 13.23
C VAL A 176 -4.89 0.37 13.24
N ARG A 177 -5.40 0.78 12.07
CA ARG A 177 -6.79 1.16 11.84
C ARG A 177 -7.44 0.11 10.93
N ASN A 178 -8.39 -0.64 11.47
CA ASN A 178 -9.14 -1.67 10.76
C ASN A 178 -10.45 -1.07 10.22
N TYR A 179 -10.71 -1.16 8.92
CA TYR A 179 -11.92 -0.60 8.31
C TYR A 179 -13.11 -1.58 8.30
N ASN A 180 -12.86 -2.89 8.45
CA ASN A 180 -13.89 -3.93 8.48
C ASN A 180 -14.39 -4.27 9.89
N TYR A 181 -13.91 -3.58 10.93
CA TYR A 181 -14.20 -3.88 12.34
C TYR A 181 -15.70 -4.05 12.63
N ALA A 182 -16.56 -3.23 12.02
CA ALA A 182 -18.02 -3.28 12.21
C ALA A 182 -18.68 -4.56 11.67
N HIS A 183 -17.94 -5.39 10.92
CA HIS A 183 -18.41 -6.64 10.32
C HIS A 183 -17.75 -7.88 10.90
N GLU A 184 -16.85 -7.70 11.87
CA GLU A 184 -16.17 -8.78 12.57
C GLU A 184 -16.81 -8.95 13.97
N PRO A 185 -17.09 -10.18 14.42
CA PRO A 185 -17.73 -10.43 15.72
C PRO A 185 -17.01 -9.81 16.93
N ASN A 186 -15.70 -9.61 16.83
CA ASN A 186 -14.85 -8.96 17.84
C ASN A 186 -13.97 -7.87 17.19
N GLY A 187 -14.48 -7.18 16.16
CA GLY A 187 -13.69 -6.21 15.43
C GLY A 187 -13.27 -5.03 16.30
N VAL A 188 -11.98 -4.71 16.27
CA VAL A 188 -11.41 -3.55 16.94
C VAL A 188 -11.08 -2.51 15.88
N GLU A 189 -11.63 -1.30 15.99
CA GLU A 189 -11.39 -0.24 14.99
C GLU A 189 -9.94 0.25 15.02
N ILE A 190 -9.39 0.46 16.22
CA ILE A 190 -8.06 1.02 16.44
C ILE A 190 -7.30 0.16 17.44
N GLU A 191 -6.07 -0.20 17.07
CA GLU A 191 -5.14 -0.96 17.91
C GLU A 191 -3.83 -0.20 18.03
N VAL A 192 -3.18 -0.27 19.19
CA VAL A 192 -1.88 0.37 19.43
C VAL A 192 -0.93 -0.61 20.09
N TYR A 193 0.27 -0.76 19.55
CA TYR A 193 1.29 -1.65 20.07
C TYR A 193 2.58 -0.90 20.33
N GLN A 194 3.29 -1.28 21.40
CA GLN A 194 4.63 -0.80 21.68
C GLN A 194 5.65 -1.84 21.20
N LEU A 195 6.08 -1.72 19.95
CA LEU A 195 7.01 -2.65 19.31
C LEU A 195 8.38 -2.67 20.02
N TYR A 196 8.81 -1.50 20.51
CA TYR A 196 10.12 -1.30 21.12
C TYR A 196 10.06 -0.43 22.37
N LYS A 197 11.13 -0.44 23.16
CA LYS A 197 11.29 0.46 24.31
C LYS A 197 12.73 0.87 24.52
N ALA A 198 12.91 2.05 25.09
CA ALA A 198 14.22 2.52 25.54
C ALA A 198 14.78 1.63 26.67
N ALA A 199 16.05 1.29 26.55
CA ALA A 199 16.87 0.60 27.56
C ALA A 199 18.26 1.27 27.62
N GLY A 200 18.36 2.33 28.41
CA GLY A 200 19.55 3.17 28.47
C GLY A 200 19.74 3.94 27.16
N SER A 201 20.91 3.80 26.51
CA SER A 201 21.21 4.42 25.21
C SER A 201 20.77 3.57 24.00
N ARG A 202 20.07 2.46 24.21
CA ARG A 202 19.65 1.54 23.16
C ARG A 202 18.14 1.38 23.16
N THR A 203 17.62 0.96 22.01
CA THR A 203 16.24 0.49 21.87
C THR A 203 16.25 -1.03 21.89
N ILE A 204 15.32 -1.65 22.62
CA ILE A 204 15.14 -3.10 22.66
C ILE A 204 13.72 -3.48 22.29
N ARG A 205 13.56 -4.69 21.74
CA ARG A 205 12.25 -5.30 21.49
C ARG A 205 11.36 -5.25 22.74
N ALA A 206 10.09 -4.89 22.55
CA ALA A 206 9.07 -4.92 23.59
C ALA A 206 7.92 -5.88 23.20
N ASP A 207 7.17 -5.57 22.16
CA ASP A 207 6.03 -6.35 21.66
C ASP A 207 5.96 -6.30 20.12
N ILE A 208 6.94 -6.90 19.43
CA ILE A 208 6.89 -7.00 17.95
C ILE A 208 5.91 -8.08 17.48
N GLU A 209 5.45 -8.89 18.42
CA GLU A 209 4.38 -9.86 18.27
C GLU A 209 3.00 -9.20 18.14
N GLU A 210 2.89 -7.90 18.46
CA GLU A 210 1.61 -7.18 18.47
C GLU A 210 0.57 -7.88 19.35
N ALA A 211 1.01 -8.46 20.47
CA ALA A 211 0.20 -9.30 21.33
C ALA A 211 -0.59 -8.51 22.39
N HIS A 212 -0.14 -7.30 22.74
CA HIS A 212 -0.75 -6.48 23.80
C HIS A 212 -1.25 -5.14 23.26
N ASN A 213 -2.53 -5.08 22.92
CA ASN A 213 -3.17 -3.85 22.44
C ASN A 213 -3.33 -2.83 23.59
N LEU A 214 -2.66 -1.69 23.45
CA LEU A 214 -2.58 -0.58 24.40
C LEU A 214 -3.65 0.50 24.18
N VAL A 215 -4.63 0.31 23.29
CA VAL A 215 -5.60 1.37 22.95
C VAL A 215 -6.36 1.89 24.18
N ASP A 216 -6.77 0.99 25.08
CA ASP A 216 -7.49 1.35 26.32
C ASP A 216 -6.56 1.92 27.40
N GLU A 217 -5.30 1.48 27.43
CA GLU A 217 -4.30 1.93 28.39
C GLU A 217 -3.68 3.29 28.01
N GLN A 218 -3.64 3.61 26.71
CA GLN A 218 -3.04 4.83 26.16
C GLN A 218 -3.97 5.54 25.15
N PRO A 219 -5.20 5.93 25.54
CA PRO A 219 -6.20 6.47 24.61
C PRO A 219 -5.77 7.80 23.97
N GLU A 220 -5.02 8.62 24.71
CA GLU A 220 -4.48 9.89 24.19
C GLU A 220 -3.43 9.66 23.09
N ARG A 221 -2.59 8.62 23.23
CA ARG A 221 -1.63 8.23 22.18
C ARG A 221 -2.37 7.67 20.96
N ALA A 222 -3.35 6.79 21.18
CA ALA A 222 -4.16 6.24 20.12
C ALA A 222 -4.82 7.35 19.30
N ARG A 223 -5.46 8.33 19.97
CA ARG A 223 -6.07 9.48 19.31
C ARG A 223 -5.05 10.28 18.50
N ALA A 224 -3.92 10.66 19.09
CA ALA A 224 -2.90 11.45 18.40
C ALA A 224 -2.28 10.73 17.20
N MET A 225 -1.98 9.44 17.32
CA MET A 225 -1.47 8.64 16.19
C MET A 225 -2.53 8.48 15.10
N ASN A 226 -3.80 8.31 15.46
CA ASN A 226 -4.89 8.17 14.51
C ASN A 226 -5.16 9.48 13.76
N GLU A 227 -5.09 10.62 14.44
CA GLU A 227 -5.15 11.95 13.84
C GLU A 227 -4.00 12.13 12.85
N ARG A 228 -2.75 11.82 13.26
CA ARG A 228 -1.58 11.91 12.38
C ARG A 228 -1.69 11.01 11.15
N LEU A 229 -2.18 9.78 11.31
CA LEU A 229 -2.47 8.88 10.19
C LEU A 229 -3.48 9.50 9.23
N THR A 230 -4.56 10.10 9.75
CA THR A 230 -5.57 10.78 8.93
C THR A 230 -4.99 11.95 8.15
N GLU A 231 -4.13 12.77 8.76
CA GLU A 231 -3.44 13.88 8.09
C GLU A 231 -2.63 13.38 6.88
N ILE A 232 -1.77 12.37 7.10
CA ILE A 232 -0.91 11.82 6.05
C ILE A 232 -1.75 11.19 4.93
N LEU A 233 -2.76 10.39 5.27
CA LEU A 233 -3.66 9.80 4.26
C LEU A 233 -4.42 10.87 3.46
N THR A 234 -4.78 11.99 4.09
CA THR A 234 -5.44 13.11 3.43
C THR A 234 -4.49 13.82 2.46
N GLU A 235 -3.25 14.09 2.89
CA GLU A 235 -2.20 14.67 2.05
C GLU A 235 -1.91 13.79 0.83
N MET A 236 -1.85 12.48 1.01
CA MET A 236 -1.67 11.48 -0.06
C MET A 236 -2.87 11.35 -0.99
N GLN A 237 -4.00 12.00 -0.68
CA GLN A 237 -5.30 11.79 -1.37
C GLN A 237 -5.70 10.30 -1.42
N ALA A 238 -5.43 9.59 -0.32
CA ALA A 238 -5.61 8.15 -0.20
C ALA A 238 -7.08 7.73 -0.40
N SER A 239 -7.29 6.53 -0.95
CA SER A 239 -8.61 5.96 -1.18
C SER A 239 -9.04 5.08 -0.01
N TYR A 240 -10.18 5.38 0.61
CA TYR A 240 -10.74 4.51 1.64
C TYR A 240 -11.59 3.39 1.03
N PRO A 241 -11.79 2.27 1.75
CA PRO A 241 -12.79 1.30 1.35
C PRO A 241 -14.21 1.88 1.49
N TYR A 242 -15.15 1.28 0.77
CA TYR A 242 -16.53 1.73 0.68
C TYR A 242 -17.49 0.62 1.08
N ASN A 243 -18.62 1.00 1.65
CA ASN A 243 -19.72 0.07 1.87
C ASN A 243 -20.33 -0.33 0.53
N ASN A 244 -20.49 -1.64 0.32
CA ASN A 244 -21.13 -2.19 -0.86
C ASN A 244 -22.63 -2.41 -0.58
N PRO A 245 -23.57 -1.70 -1.24
CA PRO A 245 -24.99 -1.85 -0.98
C PRO A 245 -25.56 -3.23 -1.32
N ALA A 246 -24.86 -4.01 -2.15
CA ALA A 246 -25.27 -5.38 -2.46
C ALA A 246 -24.91 -6.38 -1.34
N PHE A 247 -24.11 -5.97 -0.34
CA PHE A 247 -23.76 -6.84 0.78
C PHE A 247 -24.96 -7.02 1.72
N ARG A 248 -25.37 -8.28 1.90
CA ARG A 248 -26.59 -8.65 2.64
C ARG A 248 -26.53 -8.35 4.14
N GLY A 249 -25.34 -8.13 4.70
CA GLY A 249 -25.16 -7.83 6.11
C GLY A 249 -25.56 -6.39 6.49
N PHE A 250 -25.71 -5.49 5.51
CA PHE A 250 -26.16 -4.13 5.80
C PHE A 250 -27.67 -4.06 6.07
N GLY A 251 -28.03 -3.22 7.04
CA GLY A 251 -29.42 -2.95 7.43
C GLY A 251 -30.16 -2.05 6.44
N ARG A 252 -31.16 -1.30 6.92
CA ARG A 252 -31.96 -0.38 6.09
C ARG A 252 -31.09 0.64 5.35
N GLU A 253 -29.94 1.02 5.92
CA GLU A 253 -28.97 1.97 5.34
C GLU A 253 -28.51 1.56 3.93
N GLY A 254 -28.22 0.28 3.69
CA GLY A 254 -27.85 -0.21 2.36
C GLY A 254 -28.96 -0.09 1.31
N LYS A 255 -30.21 0.18 1.74
CA LYS A 255 -31.37 0.43 0.88
C LYS A 255 -31.65 1.92 0.65
N LEU A 256 -30.95 2.83 1.33
CA LEU A 256 -31.12 4.28 1.21
C LEU A 256 -30.08 4.93 0.26
N VAL A 257 -29.30 4.11 -0.45
CA VAL A 257 -28.26 4.56 -1.37
C VAL A 257 -28.83 5.33 -2.57
N PRO A 258 -28.11 6.32 -3.10
CA PRO A 258 -28.56 7.12 -4.23
C PRO A 258 -28.81 6.28 -5.49
N THR A 259 -29.51 6.85 -6.47
CA THR A 259 -29.72 6.22 -7.78
C THR A 259 -29.47 7.23 -8.88
N VAL A 260 -28.65 6.87 -9.85
CA VAL A 260 -28.46 7.67 -11.07
C VAL A 260 -29.70 7.50 -11.96
N THR A 261 -30.37 8.61 -12.27
CA THR A 261 -31.62 8.65 -13.04
C THR A 261 -31.42 9.06 -14.49
N GLY A 262 -30.26 9.60 -14.83
CA GLY A 262 -29.96 10.06 -16.18
C GLY A 262 -28.48 10.32 -16.40
N HIS A 263 -28.09 10.25 -17.66
CA HIS A 263 -26.75 10.52 -18.15
C HIS A 263 -26.86 11.19 -19.52
N ALA A 264 -25.96 12.12 -19.79
CA ALA A 264 -25.80 12.76 -21.08
C ALA A 264 -24.32 13.11 -21.31
N GLN A 265 -23.89 13.11 -22.56
CA GLN A 265 -22.54 13.50 -22.96
C GLN A 265 -22.58 14.51 -24.11
N ASP A 266 -21.86 15.62 -23.97
CA ASP A 266 -21.58 16.57 -25.04
C ASP A 266 -20.08 16.80 -25.19
N GLY A 267 -19.51 16.34 -26.31
CA GLY A 267 -18.06 16.31 -26.51
C GLY A 267 -17.37 15.54 -25.39
N ARG A 268 -16.51 16.21 -24.61
CA ARG A 268 -15.85 15.62 -23.42
C ARG A 268 -16.58 15.90 -22.11
N ARG A 269 -17.69 16.65 -22.10
CA ARG A 269 -18.44 16.92 -20.87
C ARG A 269 -19.48 15.82 -20.67
N ALA A 270 -19.39 15.11 -19.57
CA ALA A 270 -20.41 14.17 -19.12
C ALA A 270 -21.21 14.79 -17.96
N ARG A 271 -22.53 14.66 -18.03
CA ARG A 271 -23.46 15.08 -16.99
C ARG A 271 -24.30 13.88 -16.55
N PHE A 272 -24.52 13.77 -15.26
CA PHE A 272 -25.39 12.76 -14.67
C PHE A 272 -26.41 13.43 -13.75
N THR A 273 -27.62 12.89 -13.69
CA THR A 273 -28.63 13.27 -12.70
C THR A 273 -28.89 12.11 -11.76
N PHE A 274 -29.13 12.40 -10.49
CA PHE A 274 -29.39 11.37 -9.49
C PHE A 274 -30.49 11.78 -8.51
N VAL A 275 -30.94 10.83 -7.71
CA VAL A 275 -31.81 11.06 -6.55
C VAL A 275 -31.15 10.50 -5.29
N GLU A 276 -31.25 11.26 -4.20
CA GLU A 276 -30.81 10.89 -2.86
C GLU A 276 -31.95 10.11 -2.20
N ASN A 277 -31.86 8.78 -2.10
CA ASN A 277 -32.94 7.93 -1.57
C ASN A 277 -32.95 7.91 -0.03
N GLY A 278 -32.76 9.08 0.59
CA GLY A 278 -32.66 9.26 2.04
C GLY A 278 -31.23 9.40 2.58
N ALA A 279 -30.20 9.22 1.75
CA ALA A 279 -28.81 9.53 2.05
C ALA A 279 -28.24 10.55 1.06
N LYS A 280 -27.56 11.57 1.56
CA LYS A 280 -26.95 12.63 0.74
C LYS A 280 -25.73 12.13 0.00
N VAL A 281 -25.59 12.52 -1.26
CA VAL A 281 -24.34 12.29 -2.02
C VAL A 281 -23.33 13.34 -1.60
N VAL A 282 -22.19 12.88 -1.07
CA VAL A 282 -21.13 13.77 -0.56
C VAL A 282 -19.90 13.80 -1.47
N ARG A 283 -19.74 12.79 -2.33
CA ARG A 283 -18.63 12.74 -3.30
C ARG A 283 -19.04 12.00 -4.57
N ALA A 284 -18.48 12.44 -5.70
CA ALA A 284 -18.55 11.74 -6.96
C ALA A 284 -17.15 11.55 -7.55
N ASN A 285 -16.93 10.41 -8.20
CA ASN A 285 -15.71 10.14 -8.94
C ASN A 285 -16.05 9.61 -10.33
N LEU A 286 -15.27 10.00 -11.32
CA LEU A 286 -15.26 9.35 -12.62
C LEU A 286 -14.16 8.27 -12.62
N ILE A 287 -14.54 7.04 -12.94
CA ILE A 287 -13.62 5.96 -13.27
C ILE A 287 -13.57 5.86 -14.79
N TYR A 288 -12.40 5.98 -15.40
CA TYR A 288 -12.27 6.03 -16.86
C TYR A 288 -11.11 5.18 -17.34
N THR A 289 -11.17 4.75 -18.60
CA THR A 289 -10.09 4.00 -19.25
C THR A 289 -9.75 4.60 -20.61
N LYS A 290 -8.46 4.57 -20.96
CA LYS A 290 -7.97 4.96 -22.30
C LYS A 290 -7.79 3.79 -23.25
N ASN A 291 -7.96 2.56 -22.76
CA ASN A 291 -7.70 1.32 -23.51
C ASN A 291 -8.80 0.28 -23.26
N GLY A 292 -10.06 0.72 -23.17
CA GLY A 292 -11.19 -0.17 -22.96
C GLY A 292 -11.24 -1.29 -24.00
N ALA A 293 -11.64 -2.48 -23.57
CA ALA A 293 -11.62 -3.74 -24.32
C ALA A 293 -10.23 -4.30 -24.68
N ALA A 294 -9.13 -3.69 -24.25
CA ALA A 294 -7.80 -4.28 -24.38
C ALA A 294 -7.64 -5.58 -23.55
N LYS A 295 -6.58 -6.35 -23.84
CA LYS A 295 -6.24 -7.55 -23.07
C LYS A 295 -6.05 -7.22 -21.58
N HIS A 296 -5.38 -6.11 -21.29
CA HIS A 296 -5.19 -5.56 -19.95
C HIS A 296 -5.80 -4.15 -19.94
N GLU A 297 -6.99 -4.02 -19.36
CA GLU A 297 -7.64 -2.72 -19.21
C GLU A 297 -7.01 -1.98 -18.03
N GLU A 298 -6.74 -0.70 -18.22
CA GLU A 298 -6.28 0.18 -17.17
C GLU A 298 -7.37 1.21 -16.88
N TRP A 299 -7.77 1.26 -15.61
CA TRP A 299 -8.82 2.16 -15.13
C TRP A 299 -8.23 3.16 -14.16
N PHE A 300 -8.56 4.42 -14.38
CA PHE A 300 -8.07 5.56 -13.64
C PHE A 300 -9.23 6.24 -12.94
N ARG A 301 -8.95 6.90 -11.83
CA ARG A 301 -9.93 7.68 -11.08
C ARG A 301 -9.62 9.16 -11.21
N THR A 302 -10.66 9.97 -11.36
CA THR A 302 -10.58 11.43 -11.19
C THR A 302 -11.82 11.94 -10.45
N PRO A 303 -11.73 12.97 -9.60
CA PRO A 303 -12.91 13.56 -8.96
C PRO A 303 -13.92 14.07 -9.99
N ALA A 304 -15.20 13.94 -9.68
CA ALA A 304 -16.30 14.55 -10.43
C ALA A 304 -16.98 15.62 -9.56
N THR A 305 -17.50 16.68 -10.19
CA THR A 305 -18.07 17.81 -9.47
C THR A 305 -19.55 17.56 -9.19
N LEU A 306 -19.93 17.58 -7.91
CA LEU A 306 -21.35 17.67 -7.51
C LEU A 306 -21.86 19.08 -7.84
N ALA A 307 -22.67 19.18 -8.88
CA ALA A 307 -23.41 20.38 -9.23
C ALA A 307 -24.71 20.45 -8.42
N GLY A 308 -25.21 21.67 -8.18
CA GLY A 308 -26.50 21.85 -7.50
C GLY A 308 -27.65 21.15 -8.24
N GLY A 309 -28.69 20.77 -7.49
CA GLY A 309 -29.86 20.09 -8.06
C GLY A 309 -29.60 18.63 -8.45
N ASN A 310 -28.90 17.89 -7.58
CA ASN A 310 -28.59 16.45 -7.73
C ASN A 310 -28.01 16.09 -9.10
N THR A 311 -27.02 16.88 -9.52
CA THR A 311 -26.34 16.72 -10.81
C THR A 311 -24.87 16.49 -10.56
N VAL A 312 -24.23 15.65 -11.36
CA VAL A 312 -22.78 15.51 -11.41
C VAL A 312 -22.29 15.96 -12.77
N GLU A 313 -21.24 16.78 -12.80
CA GLU A 313 -20.56 17.19 -14.01
C GLU A 313 -19.09 16.79 -13.95
N VAL A 314 -18.56 16.31 -15.07
CA VAL A 314 -17.14 15.97 -15.20
C VAL A 314 -16.69 16.11 -16.64
N GLU A 315 -15.46 16.58 -16.81
CA GLU A 315 -14.80 16.59 -18.10
C GLU A 315 -13.98 15.30 -18.26
N LEU A 316 -14.33 14.50 -19.27
CA LEU A 316 -13.62 13.27 -19.60
C LEU A 316 -12.16 13.60 -19.95
N PRO A 317 -11.19 12.94 -19.29
CA PRO A 317 -9.78 13.08 -19.63
C PRO A 317 -9.51 12.72 -21.10
N GLU A 318 -8.55 13.39 -21.71
CA GLU A 318 -8.21 13.17 -23.11
C GLU A 318 -7.81 11.70 -23.37
N GLY A 319 -8.37 11.14 -24.45
CA GLY A 319 -8.18 9.74 -24.83
C GLY A 319 -9.06 8.76 -24.05
N SER A 320 -10.00 9.22 -23.22
CA SER A 320 -10.97 8.32 -22.58
C SER A 320 -11.80 7.60 -23.64
N THR A 321 -11.91 6.28 -23.49
CA THR A 321 -12.70 5.38 -24.36
C THR A 321 -13.96 4.91 -23.67
N HIS A 322 -13.91 4.66 -22.36
CA HIS A 322 -15.06 4.27 -21.55
C HIS A 322 -14.97 4.90 -20.16
N TYR A 323 -16.11 5.04 -19.50
CA TYR A 323 -16.19 5.58 -18.14
C TYR A 323 -17.39 5.07 -17.34
N ILE A 324 -17.26 5.16 -16.02
CA ILE A 324 -18.24 4.81 -14.99
C ILE A 324 -18.28 5.98 -14.00
N LEU A 325 -19.46 6.36 -13.56
CA LEU A 325 -19.65 7.27 -12.44
C LEU A 325 -19.74 6.47 -11.15
N ASN A 326 -18.95 6.85 -10.15
CA ASN A 326 -19.16 6.41 -8.77
C ASN A 326 -19.76 7.54 -7.95
N LEU A 327 -20.87 7.27 -7.25
CA LEU A 327 -21.43 8.15 -6.23
C LEU A 327 -21.17 7.56 -4.85
N ILE A 328 -20.78 8.42 -3.92
CA ILE A 328 -20.52 8.07 -2.52
C ILE A 328 -21.43 8.92 -1.64
N ASP A 329 -22.20 8.26 -0.79
CA ASP A 329 -23.12 8.91 0.13
C ASP A 329 -22.51 9.21 1.51
N GLU A 330 -23.26 9.94 2.35
CA GLU A 330 -22.86 10.32 3.71
C GLU A 330 -22.70 9.13 4.67
N ASN A 331 -23.16 7.93 4.28
CA ASN A 331 -22.99 6.67 5.02
C ASN A 331 -21.86 5.80 4.41
N ASN A 332 -21.01 6.39 3.56
CA ASN A 332 -19.88 5.75 2.88
C ASN A 332 -20.25 4.59 1.95
N PHE A 333 -21.51 4.49 1.49
CA PHE A 333 -21.86 3.55 0.43
C PHE A 333 -21.42 4.08 -0.92
N LEU A 334 -20.82 3.20 -1.73
CA LEU A 334 -20.48 3.48 -3.11
C LEU A 334 -21.43 2.73 -4.04
N ILE A 335 -22.04 3.48 -4.96
CA ILE A 335 -22.71 2.90 -6.13
C ILE A 335 -21.94 3.27 -7.40
N SER A 336 -22.07 2.42 -8.42
CA SER A 336 -21.51 2.64 -9.74
C SER A 336 -22.63 2.79 -10.76
N TYR A 337 -22.43 3.67 -11.74
CA TYR A 337 -23.31 3.81 -12.90
C TYR A 337 -22.48 3.86 -14.20
N PRO A 338 -22.74 2.96 -15.15
CA PRO A 338 -23.68 1.84 -15.07
C PRO A 338 -23.27 0.81 -14.01
N ASP A 339 -24.17 -0.11 -13.68
CA ASP A 339 -23.88 -1.17 -12.72
C ASP A 339 -22.71 -2.04 -13.21
N VAL A 340 -21.71 -2.22 -12.34
CA VAL A 340 -20.53 -3.03 -12.62
C VAL A 340 -20.67 -4.39 -11.91
N PRO A 341 -20.53 -5.53 -12.61
CA PRO A 341 -20.60 -6.83 -11.98
C PRO A 341 -19.49 -7.06 -10.94
N ASP A 342 -19.75 -7.96 -10.00
CA ASP A 342 -18.76 -8.35 -9.01
C ASP A 342 -17.59 -9.15 -9.61
N GLY A 343 -16.52 -9.30 -8.82
CA GLY A 343 -15.33 -10.03 -9.24
C GLY A 343 -15.59 -11.50 -9.58
N ASN A 344 -16.57 -12.14 -8.94
CA ASN A 344 -16.92 -13.54 -9.22
C ASN A 344 -17.53 -13.70 -10.61
N HIS A 345 -18.45 -12.81 -10.98
CA HIS A 345 -19.03 -12.76 -12.32
C HIS A 345 -17.94 -12.52 -13.36
N MET A 346 -17.09 -11.51 -13.15
CA MET A 346 -16.01 -11.17 -14.08
C MET A 346 -15.00 -12.33 -14.25
N ASN A 347 -14.67 -13.03 -13.16
CA ASN A 347 -13.79 -14.20 -13.20
C ASN A 347 -14.40 -15.36 -14.00
N ARG A 348 -15.71 -15.58 -13.86
CA ARG A 348 -16.45 -16.65 -14.56
C ARG A 348 -16.62 -16.35 -16.06
N THR A 349 -17.04 -15.14 -16.41
CA THR A 349 -17.37 -14.80 -17.81
C THR A 349 -16.15 -14.39 -18.62
N ARG A 350 -15.06 -13.98 -17.97
CA ARG A 350 -13.86 -13.40 -18.60
C ARG A 350 -14.18 -12.17 -19.45
N GLU A 351 -15.32 -11.54 -19.21
CA GLU A 351 -15.72 -10.31 -19.87
C GLU A 351 -14.84 -9.14 -19.42
N LYS A 352 -14.92 -8.05 -20.16
CA LYS A 352 -14.15 -6.82 -19.92
C LYS A 352 -15.02 -5.81 -19.20
N PHE A 353 -14.44 -5.00 -18.30
CA PHE A 353 -15.20 -3.98 -17.58
C PHE A 353 -15.76 -2.95 -18.55
N ALA A 354 -15.09 -2.68 -19.68
CA ALA A 354 -15.59 -1.76 -20.71
C ALA A 354 -16.97 -2.17 -21.26
N LYS A 355 -17.33 -3.47 -21.23
CA LYS A 355 -18.67 -3.95 -21.62
C LYS A 355 -19.78 -3.36 -20.75
N TYR A 356 -19.48 -3.02 -19.50
CA TYR A 356 -20.41 -2.53 -18.49
C TYR A 356 -20.28 -1.03 -18.26
N ALA A 357 -19.47 -0.34 -19.06
CA ALA A 357 -19.20 1.08 -18.92
C ALA A 357 -19.82 1.89 -20.07
N ILE A 358 -19.93 3.20 -19.87
CA ILE A 358 -20.39 4.12 -20.92
C ILE A 358 -19.26 4.33 -21.91
N ALA A 359 -19.52 4.13 -23.20
CA ALA A 359 -18.56 4.45 -24.25
C ALA A 359 -18.45 5.98 -24.45
N ALA A 360 -17.22 6.50 -24.40
CA ALA A 360 -16.95 7.90 -24.63
C ALA A 360 -17.20 8.27 -26.10
N GLY A 361 -18.09 9.24 -26.32
CA GLY A 361 -18.38 9.77 -27.66
C GLY A 361 -19.50 9.02 -28.38
N ALA A 362 -20.20 8.11 -27.70
CA ALA A 362 -21.48 7.62 -28.18
C ALA A 362 -22.48 8.80 -28.20
N LYS A 363 -23.01 9.12 -29.38
CA LYS A 363 -24.24 9.93 -29.48
C LYS A 363 -25.37 9.04 -28.98
N ASP A 364 -26.12 9.50 -27.98
CA ASP A 364 -27.33 8.81 -27.49
C ASP A 364 -28.22 8.40 -28.68
N SER A 365 -28.36 7.09 -28.89
CA SER A 365 -29.47 6.56 -29.66
C SER A 365 -30.72 6.71 -28.77
N ARG A 366 -31.49 7.76 -29.05
CA ARG A 366 -32.81 8.00 -28.46
C ARG A 366 -33.75 6.82 -28.60
#